data_AF-A0A4U0WQG9-F1
#
_entry.id   AF-A0A4U0WQG9-F1
#
_cell.length_a   1.000
_cell.length_b   1.000
_cell.length_c   1.000
_cell.angle_alpha   90.00
_cell.angle_beta   90.00
_cell.angle_gamma   90.00
#
_symmetry.space_group_name_H-M   'P 1'
#
loop_
_entity.id
_entity.type
_entity.pdbx_description
1 polymer ?
#
loop_
_entity_poly.entity_id
_entity_poly.type
_entity_poly.pdbx_seq_one_letter_code
_entity_poly.pdbx_strand_id
1 'polypeptide(L)'
;MADGSGQSRHPLQRPPFGNPATHAGHPLDFDPEFDISFRHPAYKDPSDILIILPGLDHPQGGIHHHTALAACAIVANNRFDGWFTEDREGKVPVNVPSDGVLQNRDYYFQVTSNYKEVYPIVPNFAHWEFPHNRLPSSWKVGIPRVAEHPTPRQSTLNEVILSRDTRCRITNHIEGTECAHLVPRSEKAWFERNMMARYGRMRPGLDFIDNPRNVVLLRSDIHTSFDSKRFAFVPKPALAVPSVSVSSDATPSTTSPPTTTSSATASSTARSYAFVTHVFSSPDPHELTCLYHNVALQTLTGIVPEYLFARFAWTIFPFVSMFLQAGIPRRLVMCDFTASTDPNSSDLFRTKTLTGEECRLLPLRSKSRSASPKKRKPPDGEEDQVSGNLEGDEMASSLGSSFGSERVVDGPWYASPSEEEDSGTETDISEALLMQVDHSRKKA
;
A
#
# COMPACT_ATOMS: atom_id res chain seq x y z
N MET A 1 -8.00 67.07 -27.19
CA MET A 1 -8.44 66.71 -25.83
C MET A 1 -8.25 65.22 -25.69
N ALA A 2 -7.32 64.81 -24.84
CA ALA A 2 -7.08 63.42 -24.51
C ALA A 2 -8.08 63.00 -23.43
N ASP A 3 -8.75 61.87 -23.61
CA ASP A 3 -9.43 61.19 -22.53
C ASP A 3 -8.84 59.79 -22.39
N GLY A 4 -8.01 59.65 -21.36
CA GLY A 4 -7.35 58.41 -20.98
C GLY A 4 -8.17 57.68 -19.94
N SER A 5 -9.03 56.76 -20.38
CA SER A 5 -9.68 55.83 -19.47
C SER A 5 -8.71 54.67 -19.14
N GLY A 6 -7.94 54.85 -18.07
CA GLY A 6 -7.10 53.80 -17.50
C GLY A 6 -7.94 52.65 -16.98
N GLN A 7 -8.09 51.58 -17.77
CA GLN A 7 -8.60 50.31 -17.27
C GLN A 7 -7.58 49.73 -16.29
N SER A 8 -7.92 49.78 -15.01
CA SER A 8 -7.20 49.07 -13.95
C SER A 8 -7.13 47.58 -14.30
N ARG A 9 -5.97 47.13 -14.75
CA ARG A 9 -5.66 45.71 -14.98
C ARG A 9 -5.43 45.03 -13.63
N HIS A 10 -6.51 44.79 -12.88
CA HIS A 10 -6.41 43.98 -11.68
C HIS A 10 -5.96 42.55 -12.06
N PRO A 11 -5.02 41.95 -11.30
CA PRO A 11 -4.61 40.57 -11.55
C PRO A 11 -5.81 39.63 -11.37
N LEU A 12 -6.01 38.72 -12.33
CA LEU A 12 -7.05 37.69 -12.27
C LEU A 12 -6.72 36.69 -11.16
N GLN A 13 -7.20 36.96 -9.95
CA GLN A 13 -7.12 36.03 -8.82
C GLN A 13 -8.32 35.08 -8.86
N ARG A 14 -8.05 33.78 -8.79
CA ARG A 14 -9.09 32.79 -8.52
C ARG A 14 -9.29 32.69 -7.01
N PRO A 15 -10.52 32.42 -6.54
CA PRO A 15 -10.71 32.07 -5.13
C PRO A 15 -9.86 30.84 -4.78
N PRO A 16 -9.44 30.70 -3.52
CA PRO A 16 -8.82 29.46 -3.07
C PRO A 16 -9.77 28.28 -3.30
N PHE A 17 -9.22 27.09 -3.51
CA PHE A 17 -10.03 25.88 -3.61
C PHE A 17 -10.80 25.68 -2.30
N GLY A 18 -12.13 25.64 -2.38
CA GLY A 18 -12.99 25.62 -1.19
C GLY A 18 -13.02 24.26 -0.48
N ASN A 19 -12.87 23.16 -1.21
CA ASN A 19 -12.79 21.80 -0.69
C ASN A 19 -11.74 21.01 -1.47
N PRO A 20 -11.12 19.97 -0.86
CA PRO A 20 -10.32 19.00 -1.60
C PRO A 20 -11.13 18.39 -2.76
N ALA A 21 -10.46 18.14 -3.88
CA ALA A 21 -11.11 17.53 -5.03
C ALA A 21 -11.50 16.07 -4.70
N THR A 22 -12.79 15.75 -4.74
CA THR A 22 -13.28 14.38 -4.63
C THR A 22 -13.26 13.71 -6.01
N HIS A 23 -12.80 12.45 -6.10
CA HIS A 23 -12.84 11.70 -7.37
C HIS A 23 -14.24 11.18 -7.70
N ALA A 24 -15.16 11.21 -6.73
CA ALA A 24 -16.55 10.83 -6.90
C ALA A 24 -17.47 12.05 -6.76
N GLY A 25 -18.59 12.03 -7.50
CA GLY A 25 -19.66 13.03 -7.40
C GLY A 25 -20.43 12.97 -6.06
N HIS A 26 -20.26 11.88 -5.32
CA HIS A 26 -20.71 11.70 -3.94
C HIS A 26 -19.55 11.10 -3.12
N PRO A 27 -19.33 11.54 -1.87
CA PRO A 27 -18.35 10.90 -0.99
C PRO A 27 -18.70 9.41 -0.84
N LEU A 28 -17.67 8.57 -0.78
CA LEU A 28 -17.87 7.17 -0.41
C LEU A 28 -18.40 7.12 1.01
N ASP A 29 -19.56 6.51 1.21
CA ASP A 29 -20.10 6.26 2.55
C ASP A 29 -19.40 5.02 3.13
N PHE A 30 -18.84 5.16 4.33
CA PHE A 30 -18.22 4.07 5.09
C PHE A 30 -18.23 4.38 6.58
N ASP A 31 -18.15 3.34 7.40
CA ASP A 31 -17.89 3.44 8.83
C ASP A 31 -16.38 3.29 9.08
N PRO A 32 -15.66 4.35 9.50
CA PRO A 32 -14.22 4.31 9.74
C PRO A 32 -13.81 3.41 10.92
N GLU A 33 -14.74 3.11 11.83
CA GLU A 33 -14.53 2.26 13.01
C GLU A 33 -14.98 0.80 12.77
N PHE A 34 -15.38 0.49 11.54
CA PHE A 34 -15.77 -0.87 11.18
C PHE A 34 -14.56 -1.73 10.88
N ASP A 35 -14.03 -2.37 11.92
CA ASP A 35 -12.97 -3.36 11.79
C ASP A 35 -13.51 -4.79 11.86
N ILE A 36 -12.89 -5.67 11.08
CA ILE A 36 -13.22 -7.09 11.01
C ILE A 36 -12.01 -7.91 11.48
N SER A 37 -12.23 -8.72 12.50
CA SER A 37 -11.26 -9.64 13.06
C SER A 37 -11.33 -10.99 12.37
N PHE A 38 -10.22 -11.41 11.78
CA PHE A 38 -10.05 -12.77 11.27
C PHE A 38 -9.23 -13.57 12.27
N ARG A 39 -9.74 -14.73 12.69
CA ARG A 39 -9.23 -15.50 13.82
C ARG A 39 -8.67 -16.84 13.40
N HIS A 40 -7.64 -17.28 14.10
CA HIS A 40 -7.05 -18.60 13.99
C HIS A 40 -7.77 -19.58 14.95
N PRO A 41 -8.47 -20.61 14.45
CA PRO A 41 -9.36 -21.46 15.24
C PRO A 41 -8.68 -22.29 16.34
N ALA A 42 -7.41 -22.70 16.16
CA ALA A 42 -6.72 -23.50 17.17
C ALA A 42 -6.35 -22.73 18.44
N TYR A 43 -6.20 -21.41 18.37
CA TYR A 43 -5.90 -20.57 19.53
C TYR A 43 -7.17 -20.18 20.29
N LYS A 44 -7.02 -19.77 21.55
CA LYS A 44 -8.13 -19.25 22.35
C LYS A 44 -8.10 -17.73 22.33
N ASP A 45 -9.27 -17.11 22.31
CA ASP A 45 -9.46 -15.69 22.58
C ASP A 45 -8.81 -15.31 23.93
N PRO A 46 -8.14 -14.15 24.04
CA PRO A 46 -7.97 -13.10 23.01
C PRO A 46 -6.77 -13.30 22.07
N SER A 47 -6.02 -14.40 22.21
CA SER A 47 -4.80 -14.66 21.45
C SER A 47 -5.05 -15.36 20.10
N ASP A 48 -6.30 -15.43 19.64
CA ASP A 48 -6.68 -16.08 18.38
C ASP A 48 -6.81 -15.11 17.21
N ILE A 49 -6.81 -13.79 17.42
CA ILE A 49 -6.86 -12.79 16.36
C ILE A 49 -5.62 -12.91 15.46
N LEU A 50 -5.83 -13.31 14.20
CA LEU A 50 -4.79 -13.48 13.20
C LEU A 50 -4.43 -12.15 12.54
N ILE A 51 -5.43 -11.47 11.99
CA ILE A 51 -5.33 -10.12 11.40
C ILE A 51 -6.65 -9.37 11.62
N ILE A 52 -6.56 -8.05 11.69
CA ILE A 52 -7.72 -7.14 11.70
C ILE A 52 -7.64 -6.30 10.43
N LEU A 53 -8.73 -6.21 9.68
CA LEU A 53 -8.79 -5.43 8.44
C LEU A 53 -9.99 -4.47 8.47
N PRO A 54 -9.87 -3.26 7.91
CA PRO A 54 -10.98 -2.31 7.88
C PRO A 54 -12.04 -2.74 6.85
N GLY A 55 -13.31 -2.62 7.25
CA GLY A 55 -14.48 -2.97 6.46
C GLY A 55 -15.02 -1.79 5.66
N LEU A 56 -14.29 -1.39 4.62
CA LEU A 56 -14.58 -0.19 3.81
C LEU A 56 -15.40 -0.46 2.52
N ASP A 57 -15.86 -1.69 2.31
CA ASP A 57 -16.52 -2.12 1.07
C ASP A 57 -18.04 -1.93 1.07
N HIS A 58 -18.62 -1.40 2.14
CA HIS A 58 -20.06 -1.17 2.26
C HIS A 58 -20.37 0.02 3.19
N PRO A 59 -21.46 0.79 2.95
CA PRO A 59 -21.79 1.97 3.77
C PRO A 59 -21.99 1.67 5.27
N GLN A 60 -22.57 0.51 5.58
CA GLN A 60 -22.75 0.02 6.96
C GLN A 60 -21.55 -0.80 7.48
N GLY A 61 -20.44 -0.79 6.74
CA GLY A 61 -19.27 -1.60 7.04
C GLY A 61 -19.29 -2.98 6.37
N GLY A 62 -18.10 -3.44 6.02
CA GLY A 62 -17.88 -4.77 5.46
C GLY A 62 -16.64 -4.87 4.56
N ILE A 63 -16.16 -6.09 4.30
CA ILE A 63 -15.01 -6.32 3.42
C ILE A 63 -15.34 -7.34 2.33
N HIS A 64 -14.83 -7.12 1.12
CA HIS A 64 -14.96 -8.05 0.01
C HIS A 64 -14.34 -9.41 0.36
N HIS A 65 -15.16 -10.45 0.32
CA HIS A 65 -14.84 -11.82 0.73
C HIS A 65 -13.52 -12.33 0.14
N HIS A 66 -13.32 -12.19 -1.19
CA HIS A 66 -12.11 -12.72 -1.83
C HIS A 66 -10.85 -11.92 -1.46
N THR A 67 -10.98 -10.63 -1.12
CA THR A 67 -9.86 -9.81 -0.63
C THR A 67 -9.43 -10.30 0.74
N ALA A 68 -10.38 -10.48 1.66
CA ALA A 68 -10.13 -11.03 2.99
C ALA A 68 -9.55 -12.44 2.93
N LEU A 69 -10.13 -13.32 2.09
CA LEU A 69 -9.69 -14.70 1.96
C LEU A 69 -8.25 -14.79 1.44
N ALA A 70 -7.89 -13.98 0.45
CA ALA A 70 -6.53 -13.90 -0.06
C ALA A 70 -5.55 -13.38 1.02
N ALA A 71 -5.94 -12.37 1.81
CA ALA A 71 -5.12 -11.86 2.91
C ALA A 71 -4.84 -12.93 3.96
N CYS A 72 -5.87 -13.61 4.46
CA CYS A 72 -5.72 -14.70 5.43
C CYS A 72 -4.90 -15.87 4.88
N ALA A 73 -5.14 -16.26 3.62
CA ALA A 73 -4.40 -17.33 2.98
C ALA A 73 -2.91 -17.02 2.84
N ILE A 74 -2.53 -15.78 2.50
CA ILE A 74 -1.12 -15.34 2.44
C ILE A 74 -0.44 -15.51 3.80
N VAL A 75 -1.09 -15.00 4.85
CA VAL A 75 -0.58 -15.07 6.23
C VAL A 75 -0.47 -16.52 6.70
N ALA A 76 -1.42 -17.37 6.31
CA ALA A 76 -1.42 -18.81 6.59
C ALA A 76 -0.52 -19.63 5.65
N ASN A 77 0.54 -19.05 5.09
CA ASN A 77 1.47 -19.72 4.19
C ASN A 77 0.85 -20.23 2.88
N ASN A 78 0.13 -19.35 2.18
CA ASN A 78 -0.52 -19.61 0.90
C ASN A 78 -1.57 -20.75 0.92
N ARG A 79 -2.30 -20.90 2.04
CA ARG A 79 -3.43 -21.85 2.17
C ARG A 79 -4.67 -21.32 1.48
N PHE A 80 -4.63 -21.28 0.14
CA PHE A 80 -5.75 -20.85 -0.72
C PHE A 80 -6.93 -21.81 -0.74
N ASP A 81 -6.78 -22.97 -0.10
CA ASP A 81 -7.83 -23.95 0.19
C ASP A 81 -8.62 -23.63 1.47
N GLY A 82 -8.25 -22.58 2.20
CA GLY A 82 -8.98 -22.14 3.39
C GLY A 82 -10.34 -21.50 3.08
N TRP A 83 -11.20 -21.42 4.10
CA TRP A 83 -12.53 -20.84 4.03
C TRP A 83 -12.89 -20.13 5.34
N PHE A 84 -13.94 -19.31 5.33
CA PHE A 84 -14.42 -18.63 6.53
C PHE A 84 -15.60 -19.34 7.18
N THR A 85 -15.61 -19.33 8.51
CA THR A 85 -16.73 -19.80 9.34
C THR A 85 -17.07 -18.76 10.40
N GLU A 86 -18.32 -18.73 10.83
CA GLU A 86 -18.79 -17.83 11.91
C GLU A 86 -18.52 -18.42 13.30
N ASP A 87 -18.34 -19.73 13.37
CA ASP A 87 -17.98 -20.46 14.58
C ASP A 87 -16.52 -20.95 14.53
N ARG A 88 -15.95 -21.16 15.71
CA ARG A 88 -14.58 -21.65 15.87
C ARG A 88 -14.43 -23.09 15.37
N GLU A 89 -15.43 -23.92 15.61
CA GLU A 89 -15.42 -25.35 15.30
C GLU A 89 -15.51 -25.65 13.81
N GLY A 90 -15.87 -24.65 13.00
CA GLY A 90 -15.98 -24.75 11.55
C GLY A 90 -17.28 -25.40 11.06
N LYS A 91 -18.34 -25.40 11.88
CA LYS A 91 -19.65 -26.01 11.57
C LYS A 91 -20.59 -25.06 10.84
N VAL A 92 -20.37 -23.75 10.97
CA VAL A 92 -21.19 -22.68 10.40
C VAL A 92 -20.35 -21.98 9.33
N PRO A 93 -20.29 -22.52 8.10
CA PRO A 93 -19.61 -21.86 6.99
C PRO A 93 -20.28 -20.54 6.66
N VAL A 94 -19.46 -19.53 6.35
CA VAL A 94 -19.96 -18.23 5.91
C VAL A 94 -20.70 -18.40 4.59
N ASN A 95 -21.97 -17.99 4.56
CA ASN A 95 -22.72 -17.88 3.33
C ASN A 95 -22.38 -16.53 2.68
N VAL A 96 -21.54 -16.56 1.65
CA VAL A 96 -21.08 -15.34 0.97
C VAL A 96 -22.28 -14.62 0.34
N PRO A 97 -22.58 -13.38 0.74
CA PRO A 97 -23.71 -12.64 0.17
C PRO A 97 -23.54 -12.40 -1.35
N SER A 98 -24.62 -12.03 -2.04
CA SER A 98 -24.62 -11.88 -3.51
C SER A 98 -23.67 -10.80 -4.02
N ASP A 99 -23.46 -9.75 -3.22
CA ASP A 99 -22.50 -8.67 -3.47
C ASP A 99 -21.04 -9.07 -3.13
N GLY A 100 -20.86 -10.19 -2.43
CA GLY A 100 -19.57 -10.69 -1.99
C GLY A 100 -18.97 -9.92 -0.81
N VAL A 101 -19.76 -9.16 -0.06
CA VAL A 101 -19.27 -8.38 1.10
C VAL A 101 -19.58 -9.10 2.41
N LEU A 102 -18.57 -9.24 3.26
CA LEU A 102 -18.65 -9.79 4.60
C LEU A 102 -18.94 -8.68 5.60
N GLN A 103 -20.06 -8.75 6.32
CA GLN A 103 -20.52 -7.68 7.21
C GLN A 103 -20.52 -8.02 8.70
N ASN A 104 -20.27 -9.27 9.11
CA ASN A 104 -19.95 -9.55 10.52
C ASN A 104 -18.56 -9.01 10.87
N ARG A 105 -18.32 -8.76 12.17
CA ARG A 105 -17.05 -8.26 12.69
C ARG A 105 -16.05 -9.35 13.07
N ASP A 106 -16.46 -10.61 13.06
CA ASP A 106 -15.63 -11.74 13.47
C ASP A 106 -15.82 -12.94 12.54
N TYR A 107 -14.71 -13.50 12.07
CA TYR A 107 -14.68 -14.73 11.29
C TYR A 107 -13.49 -15.61 11.68
N TYR A 108 -13.67 -16.92 11.63
CA TYR A 108 -12.59 -17.89 11.75
C TYR A 108 -12.09 -18.32 10.38
N PHE A 109 -10.77 -18.25 10.17
CA PHE A 109 -10.14 -18.77 8.95
C PHE A 109 -9.79 -20.24 9.14
N GLN A 110 -10.60 -21.11 8.55
CA GLN A 110 -10.43 -22.55 8.59
C GLN A 110 -9.54 -23.01 7.44
N VAL A 111 -8.67 -23.97 7.75
CA VAL A 111 -7.67 -24.49 6.81
C VAL A 111 -7.68 -26.03 6.78
N THR A 112 -8.12 -26.66 7.87
CA THR A 112 -8.35 -28.11 7.95
C THR A 112 -9.67 -28.34 8.66
N SER A 113 -10.27 -29.53 8.49
CA SER A 113 -11.52 -29.88 9.20
C SER A 113 -11.32 -30.02 10.71
N ASN A 114 -10.07 -30.08 11.20
CA ASN A 114 -9.75 -30.13 12.61
C ASN A 114 -9.36 -28.74 13.11
N TYR A 115 -10.33 -27.98 13.60
CA TYR A 115 -10.14 -26.61 14.12
C TYR A 115 -9.08 -26.51 15.24
N LYS A 116 -8.73 -27.61 15.92
CA LYS A 116 -7.69 -27.65 16.96
C LYS A 116 -6.28 -27.75 16.40
N GLU A 117 -6.14 -28.02 15.11
CA GLU A 117 -4.84 -28.09 14.46
C GLU A 117 -4.25 -26.68 14.30
N VAL A 118 -3.10 -26.46 14.95
CA VAL A 118 -2.37 -25.20 14.83
C VAL A 118 -1.63 -25.19 13.50
N TYR A 119 -2.21 -24.57 12.46
CA TYR A 119 -1.51 -24.38 11.19
C TYR A 119 -0.45 -23.27 11.31
N PRO A 120 0.66 -23.34 10.55
CA PRO A 120 1.75 -22.40 10.71
C PRO A 120 1.42 -21.05 10.03
N ILE A 121 1.89 -19.97 10.64
CA ILE A 121 1.72 -18.59 10.16
C ILE A 121 3.05 -18.02 9.65
N VAL A 122 3.02 -17.24 8.58
CA VAL A 122 4.17 -16.50 8.09
C VAL A 122 4.27 -15.16 8.83
N PRO A 123 5.37 -14.88 9.56
CA PRO A 123 5.41 -13.74 10.47
C PRO A 123 5.59 -12.39 9.76
N ASN A 124 6.27 -12.35 8.61
CA ASN A 124 6.46 -11.15 7.81
C ASN A 124 6.82 -11.50 6.36
N PHE A 125 6.88 -10.49 5.51
CA PHE A 125 7.15 -10.65 4.08
C PHE A 125 8.49 -11.33 3.78
N ALA A 126 9.54 -11.09 4.58
CA ALA A 126 10.87 -11.66 4.33
C ALA A 126 10.91 -13.19 4.49
N HIS A 127 10.04 -13.75 5.33
CA HIS A 127 9.89 -15.19 5.53
C HIS A 127 8.80 -15.82 4.65
N TRP A 128 8.12 -15.04 3.82
CA TRP A 128 7.07 -15.54 2.93
C TRP A 128 7.66 -16.14 1.65
N GLU A 129 7.20 -17.34 1.29
CA GLU A 129 7.47 -17.94 -0.01
C GLU A 129 6.41 -17.50 -1.04
N PHE A 130 6.84 -17.04 -2.21
CA PHE A 130 5.93 -16.64 -3.26
C PHE A 130 5.26 -17.87 -3.92
N PRO A 131 3.93 -17.91 -4.06
CA PRO A 131 3.22 -19.09 -4.58
C PRO A 131 3.24 -19.15 -6.11
N HIS A 132 4.41 -19.43 -6.70
CA HIS A 132 4.56 -19.57 -8.15
C HIS A 132 3.50 -20.50 -8.76
N ASN A 133 2.83 -20.04 -9.83
CA ASN A 133 1.78 -20.76 -10.57
C ASN A 133 0.53 -21.13 -9.74
N ARG A 134 0.46 -20.75 -8.46
CA ARG A 134 -0.63 -21.07 -7.54
C ARG A 134 -1.39 -19.83 -7.06
N LEU A 135 -1.32 -18.72 -7.80
CA LEU A 135 -2.15 -17.54 -7.52
C LEU A 135 -3.65 -17.92 -7.56
N PRO A 136 -4.49 -17.31 -6.71
CA PRO A 136 -5.94 -17.51 -6.77
C PRO A 136 -6.49 -17.11 -8.15
N SER A 137 -7.61 -17.73 -8.55
CA SER A 137 -8.20 -17.54 -9.88
C SER A 137 -8.54 -16.08 -10.20
N SER A 138 -9.06 -15.33 -9.21
CA SER A 138 -9.38 -13.90 -9.35
C SER A 138 -8.17 -13.03 -9.66
N TRP A 139 -6.95 -13.48 -9.31
CA TRP A 139 -5.71 -12.75 -9.57
C TRP A 139 -5.11 -13.04 -10.95
N LYS A 140 -5.64 -14.02 -11.69
CA LYS A 140 -5.20 -14.35 -13.06
C LYS A 140 -5.87 -13.45 -14.11
N VAL A 141 -6.00 -12.16 -13.80
CA VAL A 141 -6.58 -11.15 -14.70
C VAL A 141 -5.66 -10.96 -15.91
N GLY A 142 -6.22 -11.02 -17.12
CA GLY A 142 -5.47 -10.85 -18.35
C GLY A 142 -5.02 -9.40 -18.56
N ILE A 143 -3.77 -9.09 -18.23
CA ILE A 143 -3.15 -7.79 -18.52
C ILE A 143 -2.45 -7.86 -19.89
N PRO A 144 -2.79 -6.99 -20.86
CA PRO A 144 -2.13 -6.96 -22.16
C PRO A 144 -0.61 -6.78 -22.04
N ARG A 145 0.16 -7.60 -22.75
CA ARG A 145 1.63 -7.59 -22.69
C ARG A 145 2.26 -6.41 -23.44
N VAL A 146 1.59 -5.94 -24.48
CA VAL A 146 2.09 -4.92 -25.40
C VAL A 146 1.40 -3.61 -25.04
N ALA A 147 2.19 -2.58 -24.79
CA ALA A 147 1.68 -1.23 -24.66
C ALA A 147 1.31 -0.71 -26.05
N GLU A 148 0.27 0.11 -26.14
CA GLU A 148 -0.14 0.74 -27.42
C GLU A 148 1.00 1.59 -28.01
N HIS A 149 1.84 2.16 -27.16
CA HIS A 149 2.97 2.99 -27.56
C HIS A 149 4.28 2.18 -27.56
N PRO A 150 5.07 2.22 -28.67
CA PRO A 150 6.33 1.50 -28.75
C PRO A 150 7.37 2.10 -27.79
N THR A 151 7.98 1.25 -26.96
CA THR A 151 9.08 1.65 -26.08
C THR A 151 10.37 1.84 -26.88
N PRO A 152 11.17 2.89 -26.65
CA PRO A 152 12.45 3.08 -27.33
C PRO A 152 13.41 1.91 -27.11
N ARG A 153 14.17 1.53 -28.15
CA ARG A 153 15.08 0.36 -28.13
C ARG A 153 16.18 0.45 -27.06
N GLN A 154 16.60 1.66 -26.72
CA GLN A 154 17.49 1.98 -25.60
C GLN A 154 16.82 3.08 -24.80
N SER A 155 16.45 2.78 -23.56
CA SER A 155 15.75 3.71 -22.68
C SER A 155 16.02 3.36 -21.23
N THR A 156 16.02 4.39 -20.38
CA THR A 156 16.06 4.20 -18.92
C THR A 156 14.74 3.57 -18.44
N LEU A 157 14.73 2.98 -17.23
CA LEU A 157 13.51 2.44 -16.65
C LEU A 157 12.38 3.49 -16.61
N ASN A 158 12.70 4.72 -16.21
CA ASN A 158 11.71 5.80 -16.09
C ASN A 158 11.11 6.16 -17.45
N GLU A 159 11.91 6.29 -18.51
CA GLU A 159 11.43 6.58 -19.86
C GLU A 159 10.46 5.50 -20.37
N VAL A 160 10.74 4.24 -20.09
CA VAL A 160 9.88 3.11 -20.49
C VAL A 160 8.53 3.21 -19.79
N ILE A 161 8.51 3.53 -18.50
CA ILE A 161 7.28 3.63 -17.73
C ILE A 161 6.48 4.86 -18.13
N LEU A 162 7.13 6.01 -18.34
CA LEU A 162 6.48 7.22 -18.83
C LEU A 162 5.88 7.00 -20.23
N SER A 163 6.59 6.33 -21.13
CA SER A 163 6.08 5.94 -22.46
C SER A 163 4.90 4.97 -22.39
N ARG A 164 4.96 3.98 -21.48
CA ARG A 164 3.92 2.94 -21.35
C ARG A 164 2.64 3.48 -20.72
N ASP A 165 2.76 4.17 -19.60
CA ASP A 165 1.62 4.57 -18.79
C ASP A 165 1.12 5.97 -19.17
N THR A 166 2.01 6.91 -19.51
CA THR A 166 1.73 8.33 -19.82
C THR A 166 1.08 9.14 -18.69
N ARG A 167 0.24 8.50 -17.86
CA ARG A 167 -0.58 9.10 -16.81
C ARG A 167 -0.59 8.19 -15.59
N CYS A 168 -0.81 8.76 -14.42
CA CYS A 168 -1.03 8.02 -13.18
C CYS A 168 -2.12 6.94 -13.38
N ARG A 169 -1.82 5.69 -12.98
CA ARG A 169 -2.73 4.55 -13.11
C ARG A 169 -3.95 4.59 -12.19
N ILE A 170 -4.06 5.60 -11.32
CA ILE A 170 -5.22 5.85 -10.46
C ILE A 170 -5.91 7.13 -10.91
N THR A 171 -5.23 8.28 -10.82
CA THR A 171 -5.85 9.61 -11.00
C THR A 171 -5.89 10.14 -12.42
N ASN A 172 -5.30 9.43 -13.39
CA ASN A 172 -5.22 9.88 -14.79
C ASN A 172 -4.46 11.21 -15.01
N HIS A 173 -3.70 11.69 -14.01
CA HIS A 173 -2.87 12.90 -14.11
C HIS A 173 -1.57 12.61 -14.87
N ILE A 174 -1.10 13.58 -15.67
CA ILE A 174 0.19 13.53 -16.37
C ILE A 174 1.30 14.09 -15.47
N GLU A 175 1.07 15.25 -14.87
CA GLU A 175 2.07 15.97 -14.08
C GLU A 175 2.22 15.40 -12.67
N GLY A 176 3.43 15.56 -12.09
CA GLY A 176 3.72 15.16 -10.71
C GLY A 176 3.68 13.64 -10.48
N THR A 177 3.98 12.84 -11.52
CA THR A 177 4.01 11.38 -11.43
C THR A 177 5.39 10.79 -11.26
N GLU A 178 5.46 9.66 -10.58
CA GLU A 178 6.67 8.93 -10.22
C GLU A 178 6.52 7.44 -10.53
N CYS A 179 7.67 6.80 -10.79
CA CYS A 179 7.75 5.35 -10.99
C CYS A 179 7.70 4.63 -9.63
N ALA A 180 6.62 3.90 -9.39
CA ALA A 180 6.38 3.16 -8.17
C ALA A 180 6.59 1.65 -8.37
N HIS A 181 7.53 1.06 -7.65
CA HIS A 181 7.76 -0.38 -7.68
C HIS A 181 6.65 -1.14 -6.95
N LEU A 182 6.10 -2.17 -7.60
CA LEU A 182 5.14 -3.09 -6.99
C LEU A 182 5.82 -3.93 -5.91
N VAL A 183 6.93 -4.59 -6.22
CA VAL A 183 7.85 -5.13 -5.20
C VAL A 183 8.94 -4.09 -4.93
N PRO A 184 8.96 -3.43 -3.76
CA PRO A 184 9.90 -2.35 -3.47
C PRO A 184 11.36 -2.81 -3.52
N ARG A 185 12.26 -1.90 -3.91
CA ARG A 185 13.72 -2.14 -3.92
C ARG A 185 14.27 -2.58 -2.56
N SER A 186 13.65 -2.17 -1.45
CA SER A 186 14.02 -2.60 -0.10
C SER A 186 13.85 -4.11 0.12
N GLU A 187 13.05 -4.78 -0.71
CA GLU A 187 12.78 -6.22 -0.63
C GLU A 187 13.59 -7.02 -1.69
N LYS A 188 14.69 -6.47 -2.22
CA LYS A 188 15.56 -7.12 -3.22
C LYS A 188 15.97 -8.54 -2.82
N ALA A 189 16.38 -8.75 -1.57
CA ALA A 189 16.78 -10.07 -1.08
C ALA A 189 15.63 -11.10 -1.11
N TRP A 190 14.40 -10.67 -0.82
CA TRP A 190 13.22 -11.53 -0.96
C TRP A 190 12.92 -11.81 -2.43
N PHE A 191 13.03 -10.78 -3.29
CA PHE A 191 12.78 -10.88 -4.73
C PHE A 191 13.71 -11.89 -5.41
N GLU A 192 14.99 -11.85 -5.10
CA GLU A 192 16.01 -12.77 -5.63
C GLU A 192 15.77 -14.20 -5.14
N ARG A 193 15.55 -14.38 -3.84
CA ARG A 193 15.29 -15.70 -3.23
C ARG A 193 14.06 -16.38 -3.81
N ASN A 194 12.99 -15.63 -4.03
CA ASN A 194 11.77 -16.13 -4.63
C ASN A 194 11.82 -16.14 -6.17
N MET A 195 13.01 -16.04 -6.78
CA MET A 195 13.19 -16.12 -8.23
C MET A 195 12.23 -15.21 -9.02
N MET A 196 11.86 -14.06 -8.45
CA MET A 196 10.82 -13.19 -8.99
C MET A 196 11.24 -12.53 -10.30
N ALA A 197 12.52 -12.58 -10.64
CA ALA A 197 13.07 -12.19 -11.94
C ALA A 197 12.44 -12.98 -13.11
N ARG A 198 11.92 -14.19 -12.87
CA ARG A 198 11.27 -15.03 -13.90
C ARG A 198 10.04 -14.40 -14.55
N TYR A 199 9.40 -13.45 -13.87
CA TYR A 199 8.22 -12.72 -14.37
C TYR A 199 8.61 -11.46 -15.15
N GLY A 200 9.86 -11.04 -15.03
CA GLY A 200 10.48 -9.96 -15.76
C GLY A 200 11.07 -10.43 -17.10
N ARG A 201 11.37 -9.47 -17.98
CA ARG A 201 12.35 -9.70 -19.05
C ARG A 201 13.68 -9.07 -18.65
N MET A 202 14.77 -9.80 -18.81
CA MET A 202 16.10 -9.27 -18.54
C MET A 202 16.40 -8.09 -19.44
N ARG A 203 16.94 -7.02 -18.84
CA ARG A 203 17.49 -5.87 -19.54
C ARG A 203 18.95 -5.72 -19.11
N PRO A 204 19.91 -5.76 -20.04
CA PRO A 204 21.31 -5.57 -19.70
C PRO A 204 21.53 -4.27 -18.93
N GLY A 205 22.36 -4.31 -17.88
CA GLY A 205 22.74 -3.13 -17.09
C GLY A 205 21.72 -2.65 -16.04
N LEU A 206 20.61 -3.37 -15.82
CA LEU A 206 19.66 -3.10 -14.74
C LEU A 206 19.57 -4.27 -13.76
N ASP A 207 19.39 -3.96 -12.48
CA ASP A 207 19.02 -4.94 -11.46
C ASP A 207 17.71 -5.63 -11.84
N PHE A 208 17.55 -6.93 -11.52
CA PHE A 208 16.35 -7.69 -11.89
C PHE A 208 15.04 -7.12 -11.29
N ILE A 209 15.13 -6.46 -10.13
CA ILE A 209 14.00 -5.81 -9.48
C ILE A 209 13.56 -4.53 -10.23
N ASP A 210 14.47 -3.91 -10.98
CA ASP A 210 14.25 -2.74 -11.84
C ASP A 210 13.70 -3.14 -13.20
N ASN A 211 12.60 -3.90 -13.16
CA ASN A 211 11.90 -4.37 -14.33
C ASN A 211 10.68 -3.48 -14.62
N PRO A 212 10.43 -3.05 -15.87
CA PRO A 212 9.22 -2.30 -16.19
C PRO A 212 7.93 -3.03 -15.79
N ARG A 213 7.95 -4.36 -15.79
CA ARG A 213 6.80 -5.19 -15.39
C ARG A 213 6.49 -5.08 -13.89
N ASN A 214 7.46 -4.70 -13.07
CA ASN A 214 7.38 -4.52 -11.62
C ASN A 214 7.14 -3.05 -11.22
N VAL A 215 6.84 -2.16 -12.17
CA VAL A 215 6.71 -0.72 -11.90
C VAL A 215 5.42 -0.18 -12.52
N VAL A 216 4.75 0.73 -11.82
CA VAL A 216 3.56 1.47 -12.24
C VAL A 216 3.80 2.97 -12.09
N LEU A 217 3.18 3.79 -12.94
CA LEU A 217 3.23 5.24 -12.80
C LEU A 217 2.12 5.74 -11.86
N LEU A 218 2.50 6.42 -10.78
CA LEU A 218 1.58 6.97 -9.78
C LEU A 218 1.86 8.46 -9.51
N ARG A 219 0.85 9.24 -9.11
CA ARG A 219 1.06 10.61 -8.61
C ARG A 219 1.88 10.54 -7.31
N SER A 220 2.78 11.49 -7.04
CA SER A 220 3.77 11.42 -5.96
C SER A 220 3.17 11.25 -4.55
N ASP A 221 2.06 11.92 -4.25
CA ASP A 221 1.29 11.79 -3.01
C ASP A 221 0.71 10.36 -2.83
N ILE A 222 0.22 9.79 -3.92
CA ILE A 222 -0.34 8.44 -3.94
C ILE A 222 0.77 7.40 -3.88
N HIS A 223 1.90 7.63 -4.55
CA HIS A 223 3.08 6.79 -4.46
C HIS A 223 3.61 6.70 -3.03
N THR A 224 3.68 7.84 -2.33
CA THR A 224 4.07 7.89 -0.91
C THR A 224 3.13 7.04 -0.04
N SER A 225 1.81 7.16 -0.26
CA SER A 225 0.81 6.36 0.45
C SER A 225 0.89 4.87 0.11
N PHE A 226 1.18 4.56 -1.15
CA PHE A 226 1.38 3.20 -1.62
C PHE A 226 2.52 2.57 -0.83
N ASP A 227 3.72 3.17 -0.84
CA ASP A 227 4.92 2.66 -0.17
C ASP A 227 4.84 2.67 1.35
N SER A 228 3.92 3.45 1.90
CA SER A 228 3.56 3.37 3.32
C SER A 228 2.62 2.20 3.65
N LYS A 229 2.35 1.29 2.70
CA LYS A 229 1.45 0.13 2.84
C LYS A 229 0.01 0.51 3.18
N ARG A 230 -0.42 1.73 2.81
CA ARG A 230 -1.78 2.20 3.14
C ARG A 230 -2.86 1.58 2.26
N PHE A 231 -2.48 1.12 1.06
CA PHE A 231 -3.39 0.46 0.13
C PHE A 231 -2.63 -0.52 -0.78
N ALA A 232 -3.37 -1.38 -1.48
CA ALA A 232 -2.86 -2.21 -2.56
C ALA A 232 -3.89 -2.31 -3.70
N PHE A 233 -3.50 -2.96 -4.80
CA PHE A 233 -4.39 -3.26 -5.91
C PHE A 233 -4.94 -4.67 -5.77
N VAL A 234 -6.26 -4.82 -5.76
CA VAL A 234 -6.93 -6.12 -5.59
C VAL A 234 -7.94 -6.35 -6.71
N PRO A 235 -8.11 -7.59 -7.19
CA PRO A 235 -9.11 -7.92 -8.19
C PRO A 235 -10.51 -7.97 -7.55
N LYS A 236 -11.46 -7.26 -8.15
CA LYS A 236 -12.88 -7.34 -7.81
C LYS A 236 -13.71 -7.60 -9.07
N PRO A 237 -14.92 -8.18 -8.95
CA PRO A 237 -15.83 -8.31 -10.08
C PRO A 237 -15.99 -6.94 -10.75
N ALA A 238 -15.68 -6.87 -12.05
CA ALA A 238 -15.87 -5.66 -12.81
C ALA A 238 -17.37 -5.36 -12.82
N LEU A 239 -17.74 -4.11 -12.51
CA LEU A 239 -19.09 -3.63 -12.77
C LEU A 239 -19.34 -3.83 -14.27
N ALA A 240 -20.44 -4.50 -14.62
CA ALA A 240 -20.85 -4.61 -16.00
C ALA A 240 -21.08 -3.18 -16.50
N VAL A 241 -20.12 -2.64 -17.25
CA VAL A 241 -20.33 -1.37 -17.94
C VAL A 241 -21.49 -1.66 -18.90
N PRO A 242 -22.66 -1.01 -18.77
CA PRO A 242 -23.64 -1.08 -19.83
C PRO A 242 -22.92 -0.51 -21.06
N SER A 243 -22.59 -1.39 -22.01
CA SER A 243 -22.04 -0.98 -23.29
C SER A 243 -22.99 0.08 -23.82
N VAL A 244 -22.54 1.33 -23.85
CA VAL A 244 -23.24 2.38 -24.58
C VAL A 244 -23.22 1.92 -26.01
N SER A 245 -24.30 1.27 -26.44
CA SER A 245 -24.57 0.99 -27.83
C SER A 245 -24.66 2.36 -28.48
N VAL A 246 -23.62 2.73 -29.23
CA VAL A 246 -23.71 3.81 -30.18
C VAL A 246 -24.78 3.38 -31.17
N SER A 247 -25.99 3.90 -30.98
CA SER A 247 -27.13 3.71 -31.86
C SER A 247 -26.78 4.36 -33.19
N SER A 248 -26.20 3.60 -34.10
CA SER A 248 -26.21 3.93 -35.52
C SER A 248 -27.65 3.80 -36.01
N ASP A 249 -28.19 4.96 -36.37
CA ASP A 249 -29.40 5.24 -37.10
C ASP A 249 -29.82 4.11 -38.08
N ALA A 250 -30.97 3.48 -37.83
CA ALA A 250 -31.76 2.79 -38.85
C ALA A 250 -33.23 2.67 -38.40
N THR A 251 -34.11 3.10 -39.31
CA THR A 251 -35.55 3.37 -39.19
C THR A 251 -36.41 2.13 -38.89
N PRO A 252 -37.64 2.28 -38.35
CA PRO A 252 -38.46 1.19 -37.87
C PRO A 252 -39.29 0.57 -39.01
N SER A 253 -39.38 -0.76 -39.03
CA SER A 253 -40.45 -1.45 -39.74
C SER A 253 -41.10 -2.50 -38.84
N THR A 254 -42.42 -2.36 -38.77
CA THR A 254 -43.41 -3.15 -38.04
C THR A 254 -43.49 -4.58 -38.56
N THR A 255 -43.68 -5.57 -37.67
CA THR A 255 -44.80 -6.56 -37.66
C THR A 255 -44.42 -7.92 -37.02
N SER A 256 -45.06 -8.20 -35.88
CA SER A 256 -45.49 -9.50 -35.30
C SER A 256 -44.55 -10.43 -34.50
N PRO A 257 -45.08 -11.12 -33.44
CA PRO A 257 -44.34 -11.98 -32.51
C PRO A 257 -44.40 -13.48 -32.87
N PRO A 258 -43.58 -14.32 -32.22
CA PRO A 258 -44.17 -15.47 -31.53
C PRO A 258 -43.51 -15.85 -30.18
N THR A 259 -44.40 -16.10 -29.22
CA THR A 259 -44.53 -17.27 -28.32
C THR A 259 -43.27 -18.02 -27.84
N THR A 260 -43.10 -17.98 -26.52
CA THR A 260 -42.38 -18.87 -25.58
C THR A 260 -41.90 -20.23 -26.08
N THR A 261 -40.62 -20.55 -25.82
CA THR A 261 -40.22 -21.78 -25.10
C THR A 261 -38.82 -21.59 -24.48
N SER A 262 -38.77 -21.85 -23.19
CA SER A 262 -37.64 -21.87 -22.28
C SER A 262 -36.54 -22.87 -22.67
N SER A 263 -35.30 -22.39 -22.73
CA SER A 263 -34.11 -23.17 -22.38
C SER A 263 -33.12 -22.24 -21.68
N ALA A 264 -33.18 -22.24 -20.35
CA ALA A 264 -32.19 -21.61 -19.49
C ALA A 264 -30.89 -22.43 -19.56
N THR A 265 -30.13 -22.24 -20.63
CA THR A 265 -28.71 -22.57 -20.61
C THR A 265 -28.06 -21.52 -19.72
N ALA A 266 -27.73 -21.89 -18.49
CA ALA A 266 -26.87 -21.11 -17.62
C ALA A 266 -25.50 -20.99 -18.29
N SER A 267 -25.39 -20.03 -19.21
CA SER A 267 -24.11 -19.55 -19.69
C SER A 267 -23.45 -18.92 -18.48
N SER A 268 -22.52 -19.66 -17.89
CA SER A 268 -21.52 -19.13 -16.96
C SER A 268 -20.78 -18.02 -17.70
N THR A 269 -21.34 -16.81 -17.66
CA THR A 269 -20.64 -15.60 -18.08
C THR A 269 -19.46 -15.50 -17.13
N ALA A 270 -18.27 -15.86 -17.60
CA ALA A 270 -17.05 -15.78 -16.83
C ALA A 270 -16.97 -14.38 -16.22
N ARG A 271 -17.07 -14.29 -14.90
CA ARG A 271 -17.08 -13.02 -14.18
C ARG A 271 -15.78 -12.30 -14.50
N SER A 272 -15.85 -11.19 -15.22
CA SER A 272 -14.67 -10.37 -15.52
C SER A 272 -14.21 -9.71 -14.24
N TYR A 273 -12.90 -9.69 -13.99
CA TYR A 273 -12.30 -9.01 -12.84
C TYR A 273 -11.54 -7.78 -13.30
N ALA A 274 -11.58 -6.72 -12.51
CA ALA A 274 -10.77 -5.52 -12.67
C ALA A 274 -9.97 -5.27 -11.40
N PHE A 275 -8.78 -4.69 -11.54
CA PHE A 275 -8.02 -4.23 -10.38
C PHE A 275 -8.58 -2.90 -9.89
N VAL A 276 -8.80 -2.82 -8.59
CA VAL A 276 -9.19 -1.60 -7.89
C VAL A 276 -8.18 -1.31 -6.78
N THR A 277 -8.08 -0.05 -6.38
CA THR A 277 -7.42 0.34 -5.13
C THR A 277 -8.24 -0.11 -3.93
N HIS A 278 -7.61 -0.81 -2.99
CA HIS A 278 -8.22 -1.19 -1.72
C HIS A 278 -7.36 -0.69 -0.57
N VAL A 279 -7.94 0.18 0.24
CA VAL A 279 -7.30 0.87 1.36
C VAL A 279 -7.34 -0.01 2.60
N PHE A 280 -6.20 -0.14 3.28
CA PHE A 280 -6.04 -0.91 4.52
C PHE A 280 -5.70 -0.03 5.72
N SER A 281 -5.18 1.18 5.48
CA SER A 281 -4.87 2.13 6.53
C SER A 281 -5.03 3.54 6.02
N SER A 282 -5.93 4.28 6.66
CA SER A 282 -6.10 5.69 6.40
C SER A 282 -6.38 6.40 7.71
N PRO A 283 -5.44 7.13 8.33
CA PRO A 283 -5.74 8.02 9.45
C PRO A 283 -6.76 9.10 9.07
N ASP A 284 -7.45 9.63 10.07
CA ASP A 284 -8.26 10.85 9.97
C ASP A 284 -7.48 11.97 9.27
N PRO A 285 -8.10 12.71 8.33
CA PRO A 285 -9.54 12.72 8.00
C PRO A 285 -9.94 11.68 6.92
N HIS A 286 -9.27 10.52 6.85
CA HIS A 286 -9.56 9.41 5.94
C HIS A 286 -9.53 9.77 4.44
N GLU A 287 -8.84 10.85 4.05
CA GLU A 287 -8.80 11.36 2.68
C GLU A 287 -8.48 10.28 1.63
N LEU A 288 -7.52 9.40 1.93
CA LEU A 288 -7.15 8.31 1.02
C LEU A 288 -8.33 7.35 0.76
N THR A 289 -9.14 7.06 1.79
CA THR A 289 -10.32 6.20 1.67
C THR A 289 -11.38 6.89 0.83
N CYS A 290 -11.74 8.12 1.18
CA CYS A 290 -12.77 8.90 0.48
C CYS A 290 -12.46 9.09 -1.00
N LEU A 291 -11.18 9.26 -1.35
CA LEU A 291 -10.73 9.54 -2.70
C LEU A 291 -10.46 8.29 -3.53
N TYR A 292 -9.96 7.23 -2.92
CA TYR A 292 -9.35 6.12 -3.66
C TYR A 292 -9.84 4.74 -3.26
N HIS A 293 -10.66 4.54 -2.23
CA HIS A 293 -11.17 3.20 -1.96
C HIS A 293 -12.09 2.74 -3.10
N ASN A 294 -11.88 1.51 -3.61
CA ASN A 294 -12.61 0.90 -4.72
C ASN A 294 -12.56 1.66 -6.06
N VAL A 295 -11.61 2.57 -6.25
CA VAL A 295 -11.38 3.20 -7.55
C VAL A 295 -10.73 2.19 -8.51
N ALA A 296 -11.37 1.98 -9.65
CA ALA A 296 -10.82 1.13 -10.71
C ALA A 296 -9.56 1.76 -11.30
N LEU A 297 -8.55 0.93 -11.56
CA LEU A 297 -7.32 1.41 -12.20
C LEU A 297 -7.56 1.77 -13.67
N GLN A 298 -6.82 2.76 -14.14
CA GLN A 298 -6.64 2.97 -15.57
C GLN A 298 -6.03 1.70 -16.19
N THR A 299 -6.31 1.44 -17.47
CA THR A 299 -5.85 0.24 -18.17
C THR A 299 -4.38 -0.04 -17.90
N LEU A 300 -4.11 -1.19 -17.30
CA LEU A 300 -2.76 -1.68 -17.06
C LEU A 300 -2.26 -2.36 -18.33
N THR A 301 -1.00 -2.11 -18.70
CA THR A 301 -0.32 -2.82 -19.79
C THR A 301 1.09 -3.18 -19.36
N GLY A 302 1.61 -4.29 -19.86
CA GLY A 302 2.99 -4.73 -19.63
C GLY A 302 3.32 -5.08 -18.17
N ILE A 303 2.36 -5.07 -17.25
CA ILE A 303 2.50 -5.49 -15.84
C ILE A 303 2.08 -6.94 -15.72
N VAL A 304 2.66 -7.67 -14.78
CA VAL A 304 2.35 -9.07 -14.51
C VAL A 304 1.62 -9.21 -13.16
N PRO A 305 0.54 -10.00 -13.07
CA PRO A 305 -0.23 -10.15 -11.84
C PRO A 305 0.57 -10.63 -10.63
N GLU A 306 1.69 -11.33 -10.84
CA GLU A 306 2.54 -11.84 -9.78
C GLU A 306 3.18 -10.73 -8.93
N TYR A 307 3.57 -9.61 -9.55
CA TYR A 307 4.09 -8.47 -8.79
C TYR A 307 2.96 -7.71 -8.07
N LEU A 308 1.75 -7.66 -8.64
CA LEU A 308 0.58 -7.10 -7.96
C LEU A 308 0.20 -7.93 -6.72
N PHE A 309 0.25 -9.26 -6.84
CA PHE A 309 -0.01 -10.16 -5.71
C PHE A 309 1.07 -10.06 -4.64
N ALA A 310 2.34 -9.98 -5.03
CA ALA A 310 3.44 -9.76 -4.10
C ALA A 310 3.31 -8.41 -3.37
N ARG A 311 2.87 -7.34 -4.07
CA ARG A 311 2.56 -6.06 -3.44
C ARG A 311 1.47 -6.21 -2.38
N PHE A 312 0.38 -6.87 -2.74
CA PHE A 312 -0.73 -7.09 -1.82
C PHE A 312 -0.26 -7.85 -0.57
N ALA A 313 0.50 -8.94 -0.72
CA ALA A 313 1.10 -9.63 0.41
C ALA A 313 1.99 -8.71 1.27
N TRP A 314 2.84 -7.89 0.65
CA TRP A 314 3.69 -6.93 1.36
C TRP A 314 2.91 -5.90 2.19
N THR A 315 1.73 -5.51 1.71
CA THR A 315 0.77 -4.64 2.42
C THR A 315 0.03 -5.35 3.56
N ILE A 316 -0.20 -6.67 3.47
CA ILE A 316 -0.94 -7.45 4.48
C ILE A 316 -0.08 -7.82 5.71
N PHE A 317 1.20 -8.10 5.54
CA PHE A 317 2.03 -8.59 6.66
C PHE A 317 2.12 -7.69 7.92
N PRO A 318 2.05 -6.35 7.86
CA PRO A 318 1.98 -5.52 9.07
C PRO A 318 0.82 -5.87 10.02
N PHE A 319 -0.29 -6.38 9.50
CA PHE A 319 -1.49 -6.73 10.29
C PHE A 319 -1.32 -7.99 11.15
N VAL A 320 -0.26 -8.78 10.93
CA VAL A 320 0.05 -10.01 11.70
C VAL A 320 0.70 -9.68 13.07
N SER A 321 1.11 -8.43 13.28
CA SER A 321 1.83 -8.01 14.48
C SER A 321 1.10 -8.32 15.80
N MET A 322 -0.22 -8.08 15.87
CA MET A 322 -1.06 -8.43 17.03
C MET A 322 -0.96 -9.92 17.38
N PHE A 323 -1.07 -10.80 16.38
CA PHE A 323 -0.95 -12.23 16.57
C PHE A 323 0.42 -12.63 17.15
N LEU A 324 1.50 -12.05 16.64
CA LEU A 324 2.86 -12.34 17.09
C LEU A 324 3.17 -11.78 18.49
N GLN A 325 2.59 -10.62 18.84
CA GLN A 325 2.87 -9.93 20.10
C GLN A 325 2.05 -10.46 21.30
N ALA A 326 1.07 -11.33 21.07
CA ALA A 326 0.17 -11.89 22.08
C ALA A 326 0.87 -12.65 23.24
N GLY A 327 2.18 -12.86 23.19
CA GLY A 327 2.96 -13.40 24.31
C GLY A 327 2.83 -14.91 24.53
N ILE A 328 2.23 -15.63 23.58
CA ILE A 328 2.10 -17.09 23.63
C ILE A 328 2.91 -17.76 22.52
N PRO A 329 3.24 -19.07 22.64
CA PRO A 329 3.96 -19.76 21.59
C PRO A 329 3.20 -19.81 20.26
N ARG A 330 3.89 -19.48 19.17
CA ARG A 330 3.34 -19.47 17.80
C ARG A 330 4.05 -20.47 16.91
N ARG A 331 3.27 -21.22 16.13
CA ARG A 331 3.81 -22.07 15.06
C ARG A 331 4.00 -21.20 13.82
N LEU A 332 5.25 -20.97 13.42
CA LEU A 332 5.61 -20.02 12.36
C LEU A 332 6.41 -20.69 11.24
N VAL A 333 6.21 -20.20 10.01
CA VAL A 333 7.07 -20.54 8.86
C VAL A 333 8.21 -19.54 8.80
N MET A 334 9.45 -20.04 8.88
CA MET A 334 10.66 -19.23 8.91
C MET A 334 11.56 -19.60 7.73
N CYS A 335 11.90 -18.61 6.92
CA CYS A 335 13.05 -18.71 6.01
C CYS A 335 14.35 -18.79 6.80
N ASP A 336 15.19 -19.78 6.51
CA ASP A 336 16.57 -19.85 6.98
C ASP A 336 17.46 -18.95 6.10
N PHE A 337 18.00 -17.88 6.67
CA PHE A 337 18.88 -16.96 5.95
C PHE A 337 20.35 -17.42 5.92
N THR A 338 20.68 -18.49 6.64
CA THR A 338 22.05 -19.00 6.83
C THR A 338 22.33 -20.28 6.06
N ALA A 339 21.28 -20.95 5.57
CA ALA A 339 21.42 -22.12 4.71
C ALA A 339 22.23 -21.73 3.45
N SER A 340 23.42 -22.30 3.33
CA SER A 340 24.32 -22.12 2.20
C SER A 340 23.58 -22.37 0.89
N THR A 341 23.86 -21.52 -0.09
CA THR A 341 23.31 -21.41 -1.44
C THR A 341 23.29 -22.74 -2.22
N ASP A 342 22.46 -23.68 -1.82
CA ASP A 342 22.17 -24.89 -2.60
C ASP A 342 20.73 -24.77 -3.13
N PRO A 343 20.54 -24.43 -4.42
CA PRO A 343 19.24 -24.07 -5.00
C PRO A 343 18.25 -25.24 -5.04
N ASN A 344 18.67 -26.44 -4.61
CA ASN A 344 17.86 -27.65 -4.61
C ASN A 344 17.49 -28.15 -3.20
N SER A 345 17.91 -27.48 -2.12
CA SER A 345 17.48 -27.88 -0.78
C SER A 345 16.05 -27.39 -0.53
N SER A 346 15.12 -28.32 -0.37
CA SER A 346 13.73 -28.05 0.06
C SER A 346 13.64 -27.56 1.51
N ASP A 347 14.78 -27.23 2.12
CA ASP A 347 14.98 -26.95 3.54
C ASP A 347 14.99 -25.46 3.89
N LEU A 348 14.80 -24.58 2.90
CA LEU A 348 14.91 -23.12 3.08
C LEU A 348 13.80 -22.56 3.96
N PHE A 349 12.57 -23.09 3.86
CA PHE A 349 11.45 -22.69 4.70
C PHE A 349 11.13 -23.80 5.69
N ARG A 350 11.26 -23.50 6.98
CA ARG A 350 11.00 -24.47 8.06
C ARG A 350 9.92 -23.97 8.98
N THR A 351 9.04 -24.88 9.37
CA THR A 351 8.07 -24.60 10.43
C THR A 351 8.74 -24.77 11.78
N LYS A 352 8.67 -23.74 12.62
CA LYS A 352 9.20 -23.74 13.99
C LYS A 352 8.13 -23.25 14.95
N THR A 353 8.12 -23.77 16.17
CA THR A 353 7.34 -23.17 17.26
C THR A 353 8.25 -22.24 18.03
N LEU A 354 7.94 -20.95 18.00
CA LEU A 354 8.65 -19.93 18.77
C LEU A 354 7.86 -19.61 20.02
N THR A 355 8.56 -19.31 21.11
CA THR A 355 7.99 -18.78 22.35
C THR A 355 7.43 -17.36 22.15
N GLY A 356 6.61 -16.89 23.10
CA GLY A 356 6.05 -15.54 23.03
C GLY A 356 7.12 -14.43 23.05
N GLU A 357 8.23 -14.65 23.75
CA GLU A 357 9.35 -13.69 23.78
C GLU A 357 10.10 -13.66 22.45
N GLU A 358 10.42 -14.83 21.88
CA GLU A 358 11.03 -14.93 20.56
C GLU A 358 10.16 -14.28 19.47
N CYS A 359 8.83 -14.45 19.53
CA CYS A 359 7.90 -13.80 18.60
C CYS A 359 7.94 -12.27 18.68
N ARG A 360 8.08 -11.70 19.89
CA ARG A 360 8.17 -10.24 20.10
C ARG A 360 9.49 -9.66 19.57
N LEU A 361 10.56 -10.46 19.53
CA LEU A 361 11.86 -10.04 19.01
C LEU A 361 11.92 -10.08 17.48
N LEU A 362 10.95 -10.70 16.80
CA LEU A 362 10.91 -10.70 15.35
C LEU A 362 10.75 -9.27 14.80
N PRO A 363 11.46 -8.92 13.71
CA PRO A 363 11.31 -7.61 13.09
C PRO A 363 9.91 -7.50 12.45
N LEU A 364 9.04 -6.70 13.06
CA LEU A 364 7.66 -6.47 12.59
C LEU A 364 7.58 -5.43 11.46
N ARG A 365 8.64 -4.64 11.28
CA ARG A 365 8.80 -3.71 10.15
C ARG A 365 10.08 -4.04 9.42
N SER A 366 9.99 -4.29 8.10
CA SER A 366 11.15 -4.17 7.21
C SER A 366 11.76 -2.80 7.46
N LYS A 367 13.07 -2.71 7.70
CA LYS A 367 13.79 -1.44 7.85
C LYS A 367 13.71 -0.68 6.51
N SER A 368 12.62 0.05 6.30
CA SER A 368 12.47 0.94 5.16
C SER A 368 13.35 2.15 5.41
N ARG A 369 14.63 2.05 5.02
CA ARG A 369 15.44 3.24 4.82
C ARG A 369 14.95 3.85 3.51
N SER A 370 13.98 4.75 3.58
CA SER A 370 13.68 5.65 2.47
C SER A 370 14.99 6.37 2.13
N ALA A 371 15.62 5.99 1.02
CA ALA A 371 16.77 6.69 0.50
C ALA A 371 16.27 8.02 -0.08
N SER A 372 16.06 9.01 0.79
CA SER A 372 16.00 10.40 0.36
C SER A 372 17.31 10.70 -0.37
N PRO A 373 17.29 11.33 -1.57
CA PRO A 373 18.50 11.56 -2.35
C PRO A 373 19.52 12.33 -1.52
N LYS A 374 20.59 11.64 -1.09
CA LYS A 374 21.63 12.24 -0.27
C LYS A 374 22.35 13.29 -1.13
N LYS A 375 22.24 14.55 -0.70
CA LYS A 375 22.97 15.73 -1.17
C LYS A 375 24.41 15.33 -1.57
N ARG A 376 24.76 15.50 -2.85
CA ARG A 376 26.11 15.19 -3.36
C ARG A 376 27.16 15.96 -2.55
N LYS A 377 28.19 15.25 -2.07
CA LYS A 377 29.42 15.90 -1.62
C LYS A 377 30.18 16.43 -2.85
N PRO A 378 30.84 17.59 -2.78
CA PRO A 378 31.80 18.01 -3.81
C PRO A 378 32.95 16.98 -3.90
N PRO A 379 33.54 16.76 -5.09
CA PRO A 379 34.72 15.92 -5.20
C PRO A 379 35.91 16.61 -4.52
N ASP A 380 36.49 15.92 -3.54
CA ASP A 380 37.80 16.28 -2.97
C ASP A 380 38.87 16.04 -4.04
N GLY A 381 39.74 17.03 -4.23
CA GLY A 381 40.81 17.02 -5.22
C GLY A 381 41.87 15.98 -4.91
N GLU A 382 42.21 15.17 -5.91
CA GLU A 382 43.38 14.31 -5.89
C GLU A 382 44.64 15.16 -6.13
N GLU A 383 45.51 15.20 -5.14
CA GLU A 383 46.88 15.72 -5.24
C GLU A 383 47.74 14.69 -5.99
N ASP A 384 47.93 14.88 -7.29
CA ASP A 384 48.97 14.18 -8.04
C ASP A 384 50.24 15.03 -8.10
N GLN A 385 51.28 14.54 -7.43
CA GLN A 385 52.66 15.01 -7.55
C GLN A 385 53.22 14.62 -8.92
N VAL A 386 53.51 15.60 -9.77
CA VAL A 386 54.44 15.44 -10.89
C VAL A 386 55.47 16.57 -10.86
N SER A 387 56.73 16.14 -10.81
CA SER A 387 57.95 16.95 -10.75
C SER A 387 58.24 17.72 -12.04
N GLY A 388 58.62 18.99 -11.88
CA GLY A 388 59.87 19.54 -12.43
C GLY A 388 59.90 20.11 -13.86
N ASN A 389 60.12 21.43 -13.91
CA ASN A 389 60.84 22.25 -14.91
C ASN A 389 60.11 22.69 -16.19
N LEU A 390 59.87 24.01 -16.34
CA LEU A 390 60.75 24.98 -17.03
C LEU A 390 60.08 26.37 -17.13
N GLU A 391 60.76 27.36 -16.55
CA GLU A 391 61.08 28.72 -17.04
C GLU A 391 60.08 29.55 -17.87
N GLY A 392 59.91 30.83 -17.50
CA GLY A 392 59.62 31.90 -18.47
C GLY A 392 58.73 33.06 -18.01
N ASP A 393 59.37 34.06 -17.41
CA ASP A 393 59.17 35.51 -17.57
C ASP A 393 58.00 36.32 -16.96
N GLU A 394 58.47 37.37 -16.26
CA GLU A 394 57.80 38.53 -15.68
C GLU A 394 57.08 39.41 -16.72
N MET A 395 56.02 40.13 -16.32
CA MET A 395 56.02 41.62 -16.29
C MET A 395 54.72 42.23 -15.70
N ALA A 396 54.92 42.92 -14.58
CA ALA A 396 54.35 44.20 -14.14
C ALA A 396 52.89 44.65 -14.42
N SER A 397 52.23 44.93 -13.29
CA SER A 397 51.55 46.20 -12.93
C SER A 397 50.11 46.54 -13.39
N SER A 398 49.25 46.65 -12.35
CA SER A 398 48.49 47.84 -11.94
C SER A 398 46.99 48.00 -12.28
N LEU A 399 46.21 48.00 -11.17
CA LEU A 399 45.18 48.97 -10.72
C LEU A 399 43.67 48.62 -10.80
N GLY A 400 43.02 48.78 -9.63
CA GLY A 400 41.59 49.09 -9.43
C GLY A 400 40.83 48.10 -8.53
N SER A 401 40.89 48.21 -7.19
CA SER A 401 39.90 48.90 -6.32
C SER A 401 38.48 48.30 -6.40
N SER A 402 37.71 47.97 -5.37
CA SER A 402 37.74 48.00 -3.90
C SER A 402 36.40 47.38 -3.50
N PHE A 403 36.33 46.50 -2.51
CA PHE A 403 35.41 46.63 -1.36
C PHE A 403 35.61 45.48 -0.39
N GLY A 404 35.70 45.85 0.89
CA GLY A 404 36.09 45.01 2.01
C GLY A 404 35.02 44.02 2.44
N SER A 405 35.55 42.91 2.96
CA SER A 405 34.95 41.91 3.83
C SER A 405 34.28 42.52 5.05
N GLU A 406 33.13 41.99 5.45
CA GLU A 406 32.92 41.70 6.87
C GLU A 406 32.00 40.50 7.11
N ARG A 407 32.44 39.71 8.10
CA ARG A 407 31.94 38.40 8.51
C ARG A 407 30.69 38.54 9.37
N VAL A 408 29.77 37.59 9.29
CA VAL A 408 28.87 37.27 10.40
C VAL A 408 28.87 35.76 10.63
N VAL A 409 29.20 35.39 11.86
CA VAL A 409 29.22 34.05 12.45
C VAL A 409 27.87 33.79 13.14
N ASP A 410 27.49 32.53 13.15
CA ASP A 410 26.29 31.91 13.73
C ASP A 410 25.95 32.32 15.18
N GLY A 411 24.64 32.23 15.50
CA GLY A 411 24.12 32.18 16.87
C GLY A 411 22.76 31.45 16.95
N PRO A 412 22.46 30.71 18.03
CA PRO A 412 21.45 29.64 18.05
C PRO A 412 20.15 29.97 18.82
N TRP A 413 19.16 29.11 18.56
CA TRP A 413 17.83 29.04 19.15
C TRP A 413 17.81 28.78 20.67
N TYR A 414 17.04 29.57 21.42
CA TYR A 414 16.13 29.15 22.50
C TYR A 414 15.25 30.35 22.88
N ALA A 415 13.93 30.14 22.93
CA ALA A 415 12.99 31.10 23.51
C ALA A 415 12.12 30.36 24.51
N SER A 416 12.26 30.76 25.77
CA SER A 416 11.28 30.56 26.84
C SER A 416 11.25 31.88 27.66
N PRO A 417 10.32 32.05 28.60
CA PRO A 417 9.18 32.95 28.51
C PRO A 417 9.36 34.22 29.36
N SER A 418 8.55 35.25 29.10
CA SER A 418 8.48 36.46 29.93
C SER A 418 7.24 36.44 30.83
N GLU A 419 7.45 36.35 32.13
CA GLU A 419 6.63 36.97 33.20
C GLU A 419 7.12 38.45 33.31
N GLU A 420 6.43 39.49 33.77
CA GLU A 420 5.26 39.70 34.64
C GLU A 420 4.58 41.03 34.24
N GLU A 421 3.28 41.19 34.47
CA GLU A 421 2.77 42.32 35.27
C GLU A 421 1.35 42.02 35.81
N ASP A 422 1.14 42.56 37.00
CA ASP A 422 0.28 42.16 38.12
C ASP A 422 -1.12 42.80 38.08
N SER A 423 -2.16 42.06 38.49
CA SER A 423 -3.23 42.58 39.35
C SER A 423 -4.08 41.43 39.91
N GLY A 424 -4.03 41.27 41.23
CA GLY A 424 -4.62 40.15 41.96
C GLY A 424 -6.14 40.19 42.18
N THR A 425 -6.67 39.06 42.68
CA THR A 425 -7.30 38.95 44.01
C THR A 425 -7.50 37.47 44.36
N GLU A 426 -7.35 37.18 45.65
CA GLU A 426 -7.35 35.89 46.36
C GLU A 426 -8.60 35.01 46.12
N THR A 427 -8.42 33.68 46.14
CA THR A 427 -8.87 32.82 47.27
C THR A 427 -8.47 31.35 47.03
N ASP A 428 -7.55 30.86 47.88
CA ASP A 428 -7.23 29.45 48.12
C ASP A 428 -8.45 28.69 48.64
N ILE A 429 -8.66 27.43 48.22
CA ILE A 429 -8.60 26.21 49.09
C ILE A 429 -8.62 24.94 48.21
N SER A 430 -7.58 24.09 48.24
CA SER A 430 -7.71 22.62 48.41
C SER A 430 -6.39 21.83 48.21
N GLU A 431 -5.67 21.62 49.30
CA GLU A 431 -4.92 20.39 49.64
C GLU A 431 -5.01 20.32 51.18
N ALA A 432 -5.25 19.23 51.89
CA ALA A 432 -4.99 17.83 51.65
C ALA A 432 -5.81 16.99 52.66
N LEU A 433 -5.59 15.68 52.58
CA LEU A 433 -5.42 14.76 53.70
C LEU A 433 -6.56 13.74 54.00
N LEU A 434 -6.23 12.50 53.62
CA LEU A 434 -6.33 11.22 54.36
C LEU A 434 -7.59 10.83 55.17
N MET A 435 -7.87 9.54 54.97
CA MET A 435 -8.19 8.51 55.97
C MET A 435 -9.63 8.34 56.45
N GLN A 436 -10.08 7.11 56.19
CA GLN A 436 -10.80 6.21 57.11
C GLN A 436 -12.11 6.74 57.67
N VAL A 437 -13.23 6.07 57.35
CA VAL A 437 -13.97 5.30 58.37
C VAL A 437 -14.79 4.21 57.67
N ASP A 438 -14.59 3.02 58.23
CA ASP A 438 -15.23 1.73 58.04
C ASP A 438 -16.73 1.76 58.44
N HIS A 439 -17.43 0.67 58.15
CA HIS A 439 -18.73 0.26 58.73
C HIS A 439 -20.04 0.88 58.21
N SER A 440 -20.72 0.14 57.33
CA SER A 440 -21.80 -0.79 57.75
C SER A 440 -22.59 -1.30 56.53
N ARG A 441 -22.44 -2.58 56.21
CA ARG A 441 -23.41 -3.67 56.43
C ARG A 441 -24.50 -3.84 55.35
N LYS A 442 -24.36 -4.96 54.64
CA LYS A 442 -25.32 -6.10 54.63
C LYS A 442 -26.78 -5.75 54.91
N LYS A 443 -27.63 -5.87 53.88
CA LYS A 443 -28.86 -6.70 53.81
C LYS A 443 -29.84 -6.07 52.80
N ALA A 444 -29.96 -6.67 51.63
CA ALA A 444 -31.20 -7.07 50.96
C ALA A 444 -30.82 -7.73 49.64
#